data_AF-A0A7C4DBY7-F1
#
_entry.id   AF-A0A7C4DBY7-F1
#
_cell.length_a   1.000
_cell.length_b   1.000
_cell.length_c   1.000
_cell.angle_alpha   90.00
_cell.angle_beta   90.00
_cell.angle_gamma   90.00
#
_symmetry.space_group_name_H-M   'P 1'
#
loop_
_entity.id
_entity.type
_entity.pdbx_description
1 polymer ?
#
loop_
_entity_poly.entity_id
_entity_poly.type
_entity_poly.pdbx_seq_one_letter_code
_entity_poly.pdbx_strand_id
1 'polypeptide(L)'
;MKVVEVSLGPIPWQLANVQGPRTAKVINNAKVVAARIKRKKNPILIVGPNITREVEGKKLIDYAIEMGKAGITIVTTAHVVKEFIKAGFNNVVSMGLSDISNRLRDPNWKGFKGEGKPELALYLGGLYY
;
A
#
# COMPACT_ATOMS: atom_id res chain seq x y z
N MET A 1 24.03 25.93 12.22
CA MET A 1 24.33 25.24 10.96
C MET A 1 23.35 24.08 10.81
N LYS A 2 22.30 24.23 9.98
CA LYS A 2 21.34 23.13 9.75
C LYS A 2 22.05 22.09 8.89
N VAL A 3 22.30 20.92 9.45
CA VAL A 3 22.72 19.76 8.68
C VAL A 3 21.61 19.49 7.68
N VAL A 4 21.91 19.67 6.40
CA VAL A 4 21.06 19.22 5.32
C VAL A 4 21.03 17.70 5.45
N GLU A 5 19.89 17.17 5.87
CA GLU A 5 19.64 15.73 5.93
C GLU A 5 19.68 15.21 4.49
N VAL A 6 20.88 14.82 4.04
CA VAL A 6 21.08 14.07 2.80
C VAL A 6 20.16 12.86 2.93
N SER A 7 19.25 12.67 1.98
CA SER A 7 18.33 11.53 2.00
C SER A 7 19.12 10.23 1.87
N LEU A 8 19.64 9.74 2.99
CA LEU A 8 20.14 8.38 3.12
C LEU A 8 18.97 7.47 2.72
N GLY A 9 19.27 6.45 1.93
CA GLY A 9 18.25 5.47 1.53
C GLY A 9 17.53 4.87 2.75
N PRO A 10 16.44 4.11 2.55
CA PRO A 10 15.71 3.53 3.67
C PRO A 10 16.66 2.70 4.53
N ILE A 11 16.77 3.06 5.81
CA ILE A 11 17.59 2.32 6.77
C ILE A 11 16.77 1.07 7.14
N PRO A 12 17.24 -0.14 6.82
CA PRO A 12 16.51 -1.35 7.17
C PRO A 12 16.46 -1.49 8.69
N TRP A 13 15.33 -1.99 9.20
CA TRP A 13 15.16 -2.27 10.64
C TRP A 13 16.22 -3.25 11.16
N GLN A 14 16.62 -4.21 10.33
CA GLN A 14 17.78 -5.06 10.54
C GLN A 14 18.95 -4.55 9.69
N LEU A 15 20.00 -4.04 10.34
CA LEU A 15 21.13 -3.37 9.67
C LEU A 15 21.85 -4.22 8.61
N ALA A 16 21.74 -5.56 8.67
CA ALA A 16 22.33 -6.49 7.71
C ALA A 16 21.32 -7.05 6.67
N ASN A 17 20.04 -6.71 6.76
CA ASN A 17 18.99 -7.22 5.87
C ASN A 17 18.85 -6.32 4.62
N VAL A 18 19.91 -6.28 3.80
CA VAL A 18 19.90 -5.57 2.52
C VAL A 18 19.58 -6.58 1.42
N GLN A 19 18.34 -6.56 0.93
CA GLN A 19 17.78 -7.50 -0.06
C GLN A 19 18.41 -7.37 -1.48
N GLY A 20 19.39 -6.48 -1.66
CA GLY A 20 20.12 -6.29 -2.90
C GLY A 20 20.56 -4.84 -3.14
N PRO A 21 21.24 -4.56 -4.28
CA PRO A 21 21.79 -3.23 -4.56
C PRO A 21 20.71 -2.19 -4.91
N ARG A 22 19.48 -2.60 -5.23
CA ARG A 22 18.36 -1.71 -5.54
C ARG A 22 17.40 -1.64 -4.36
N THR A 23 17.32 -0.47 -3.73
CA THR A 23 16.40 -0.19 -2.62
C THR A 23 15.31 0.79 -3.04
N ALA A 24 14.27 0.92 -2.20
CA ALA A 24 13.23 1.91 -2.41
C ALA A 24 13.78 3.34 -2.28
N LYS A 25 13.25 4.28 -3.05
CA LYS A 25 13.54 5.70 -2.86
C LYS A 25 12.63 6.27 -1.78
N VAL A 26 13.20 6.93 -0.77
CA VAL A 26 12.44 7.64 0.25
C VAL A 26 11.78 8.87 -0.41
N ILE A 27 10.48 9.05 -0.19
CA ILE A 27 9.71 10.21 -0.68
C ILE A 27 9.14 10.93 0.54
N ASN A 28 9.76 12.05 0.91
CA ASN A 28 9.34 12.85 2.08
C ASN A 28 8.15 13.77 1.80
N ASN A 29 7.80 13.98 0.52
CA ASN A 29 6.76 14.91 0.14
C ASN A 29 5.47 14.18 -0.26
N ALA A 30 4.46 14.24 0.61
CA ALA A 30 3.14 13.65 0.37
C ALA A 30 2.46 14.17 -0.90
N LYS A 31 2.68 15.43 -1.32
CA LYS A 31 2.12 15.98 -2.55
C LYS A 31 2.64 15.26 -3.80
N VAL A 32 3.90 14.82 -3.77
CA VAL A 32 4.50 14.04 -4.87
C VAL A 32 3.85 12.67 -4.97
N VAL A 33 3.62 12.01 -3.84
CA VAL A 33 2.92 10.71 -3.78
C VAL A 33 1.49 10.85 -4.29
N ALA A 34 0.74 11.85 -3.79
CA ALA A 34 -0.63 12.12 -4.23
C ALA A 34 -0.71 12.41 -5.73
N ALA A 35 0.20 13.23 -6.27
CA ALA A 35 0.27 13.52 -7.70
C ALA A 35 0.59 12.26 -8.54
N ARG A 36 1.45 11.36 -8.04
CA ARG A 36 1.72 10.07 -8.70
C ARG A 36 0.50 9.17 -8.72
N ILE A 37 -0.20 9.03 -7.59
CA ILE A 37 -1.41 8.20 -7.49
C ILE A 37 -2.47 8.70 -8.47
N LYS A 38 -2.74 10.01 -8.50
CA LYS A 38 -3.74 10.62 -9.39
C LYS A 38 -3.46 10.42 -10.88
N ARG A 39 -2.20 10.28 -11.28
CA ARG A 39 -1.80 10.10 -12.69
C ARG A 39 -1.87 8.65 -13.17
N LYS A 40 -1.95 7.69 -12.24
CA LYS A 40 -1.85 6.26 -12.55
C LYS A 40 -3.23 5.67 -12.79
N LYS A 41 -3.34 4.80 -13.79
CA LYS A 41 -4.58 4.08 -14.07
C LYS A 41 -4.73 2.91 -13.10
N ASN A 42 -5.95 2.74 -12.59
CA ASN A 42 -6.34 1.64 -11.70
C ASN A 42 -5.36 1.39 -10.54
N PRO A 43 -5.03 2.40 -9.72
CA PRO A 43 -4.18 2.18 -8.57
C PRO A 43 -4.88 1.23 -7.60
N ILE A 44 -4.11 0.31 -7.01
CA ILE A 44 -4.59 -0.60 -5.97
C ILE A 44 -3.87 -0.31 -4.65
N LEU A 45 -4.59 -0.50 -3.54
CA LEU A 45 -4.07 -0.43 -2.18
C LEU A 45 -4.14 -1.80 -1.54
N ILE A 46 -2.98 -2.42 -1.31
CA ILE A 46 -2.84 -3.70 -0.64
C ILE A 46 -2.65 -3.45 0.85
N VAL A 47 -3.52 -4.05 1.65
CA VAL A 47 -3.62 -3.79 3.08
C VAL A 47 -3.27 -5.04 3.90
N GLY A 48 -2.37 -4.87 4.86
CA GLY A 48 -1.90 -5.94 5.75
C GLY A 48 -2.51 -5.92 7.16
N PRO A 49 -2.08 -6.87 8.02
CA PRO A 49 -2.69 -7.11 9.34
C PRO A 49 -2.49 -5.96 10.34
N ASN A 50 -1.51 -5.07 10.15
CA ASN A 50 -1.27 -3.93 11.03
C ASN A 50 -2.17 -2.72 10.72
N ILE A 51 -3.25 -2.88 9.95
CA ILE A 51 -4.14 -1.77 9.55
C ILE A 51 -4.88 -1.10 10.73
N THR A 52 -5.01 -1.80 11.85
CA THR A 52 -5.65 -1.29 13.07
C THR A 52 -4.71 -0.41 13.90
N ARG A 53 -3.41 -0.34 13.54
CA ARG A 53 -2.46 0.54 14.23
C ARG A 53 -2.84 2.00 14.05
N GLU A 54 -2.50 2.78 15.07
CA GLU A 54 -2.65 4.21 15.08
C GLU A 54 -1.32 4.88 14.76
N VAL A 55 -1.38 5.91 13.92
CA VAL A 55 -0.25 6.76 13.57
C VAL A 55 -0.72 8.20 13.71
N GLU A 56 -0.05 8.98 14.56
CA GLU A 56 -0.35 10.39 14.79
C GLU A 56 -1.83 10.66 15.16
N GLY A 57 -2.44 9.81 16.00
CA GLY A 57 -3.80 10.00 16.47
C GLY A 57 -4.90 9.47 15.53
N LYS A 58 -4.54 8.86 14.40
CA LYS A 58 -5.50 8.32 13.42
C LYS A 58 -5.18 6.87 13.06
N LYS A 59 -6.20 6.03 12.95
CA LYS A 59 -6.02 4.63 12.57
C LYS A 59 -5.69 4.52 11.08
N LEU A 60 -4.80 3.60 10.72
CA LEU A 60 -4.44 3.39 9.32
C LEU A 60 -5.65 2.97 8.47
N ILE A 61 -6.62 2.26 9.06
CA ILE A 61 -7.87 1.88 8.40
C ILE A 61 -8.67 3.08 7.91
N ASP A 62 -8.66 4.20 8.63
CA ASP A 62 -9.43 5.39 8.26
C ASP A 62 -8.87 6.01 6.98
N TYR A 63 -7.53 6.09 6.87
CA TYR A 63 -6.86 6.51 5.64
C TYR A 63 -7.14 5.57 4.48
N ALA A 64 -7.13 4.25 4.72
CA ALA A 64 -7.44 3.27 3.68
C ALA A 64 -8.89 3.45 3.18
N ILE A 65 -9.85 3.64 4.08
CA ILE A 65 -11.26 3.89 3.72
C ILE A 65 -11.41 5.20 2.93
N GLU A 66 -10.73 6.28 3.32
CA GLU A 66 -10.72 7.53 2.56
C GLU A 66 -10.19 7.33 1.14
N MET A 67 -9.11 6.56 0.97
CA MET A 67 -8.56 6.21 -0.35
C MET A 67 -9.53 5.33 -1.16
N GLY A 68 -10.22 4.39 -0.51
CA GLY A 68 -11.25 3.58 -1.13
C GLY A 68 -12.44 4.40 -1.64
N LYS A 69 -12.91 5.36 -0.83
CA LYS A 69 -13.95 6.33 -1.22
C LYS A 69 -13.52 7.22 -2.38
N ALA A 70 -12.22 7.51 -2.50
CA ALA A 70 -11.64 8.24 -3.64
C ALA A 70 -11.47 7.39 -4.91
N GLY A 71 -11.92 6.13 -4.91
CA GLY A 71 -11.92 5.25 -6.09
C GLY A 71 -10.73 4.30 -6.19
N ILE A 72 -9.87 4.20 -5.17
CA ILE A 72 -8.75 3.26 -5.15
C ILE A 72 -9.28 1.88 -4.75
N THR A 73 -8.94 0.84 -5.51
CA THR A 73 -9.33 -0.53 -5.15
C THR A 73 -8.53 -1.01 -3.94
N ILE A 74 -9.22 -1.37 -2.87
CA ILE A 74 -8.59 -1.92 -1.67
C ILE A 74 -8.56 -3.44 -1.77
N VAL A 75 -7.38 -4.02 -1.56
CA VAL A 75 -7.15 -5.46 -1.46
C VAL A 75 -6.69 -5.78 -0.04
N THR A 76 -7.54 -6.41 0.75
CA THR A 76 -7.22 -6.84 2.11
C THR A 76 -6.54 -8.20 2.08
N THR A 77 -5.41 -8.32 2.77
CA THR A 77 -4.68 -9.59 2.94
C THR A 77 -4.99 -10.21 4.31
N ALA A 78 -4.86 -11.54 4.43
CA ALA A 78 -5.11 -12.28 5.67
C ALA A 78 -6.54 -12.05 6.24
N HIS A 79 -6.67 -11.87 7.55
CA HIS A 79 -7.95 -11.72 8.26
C HIS A 79 -8.49 -10.28 8.29
N VAL A 80 -7.84 -9.35 7.57
CA VAL A 80 -8.09 -7.89 7.65
C VAL A 80 -9.48 -7.48 7.16
N VAL A 81 -10.09 -8.24 6.26
CA VAL A 81 -11.43 -7.94 5.72
C VAL A 81 -12.47 -7.70 6.82
N LYS A 82 -12.37 -8.41 7.95
CA LYS A 82 -13.29 -8.25 9.09
C LYS A 82 -13.25 -6.85 9.70
N GLU A 83 -12.08 -6.22 9.72
CA GLU A 83 -11.92 -4.87 10.27
C GLU A 83 -12.58 -3.82 9.38
N PHE A 84 -12.53 -4.00 8.06
CA PHE A 84 -13.25 -3.14 7.11
C PHE A 84 -14.77 -3.29 7.22
N ILE A 85 -15.26 -4.52 7.39
CA ILE A 85 -16.68 -4.79 7.63
C ILE A 85 -17.16 -4.11 8.93
N LYS A 86 -16.40 -4.24 10.03
CA LYS A 86 -16.70 -3.55 11.31
C LYS A 86 -16.74 -2.03 11.16
N ALA A 87 -15.88 -1.48 10.31
CA ALA A 87 -15.84 -0.06 10.00
C ALA A 87 -16.93 0.39 8.99
N GLY A 88 -17.80 -0.52 8.56
CA GLY A 88 -18.90 -0.22 7.63
C GLY A 88 -18.45 -0.01 6.17
N PHE A 89 -17.25 -0.44 5.80
CA PHE A 89 -16.72 -0.30 4.45
C PHE A 89 -16.53 -1.66 3.77
N ASN A 90 -17.51 -2.07 2.97
CA ASN A 90 -17.51 -3.39 2.33
C ASN A 90 -16.92 -3.42 0.91
N ASN A 91 -16.56 -2.27 0.35
CA ASN A 91 -16.01 -2.18 -1.01
C ASN A 91 -14.50 -2.53 -1.02
N VAL A 92 -14.18 -3.75 -0.61
CA VAL A 92 -12.83 -4.30 -0.54
C VAL A 92 -12.78 -5.67 -1.19
N VAL A 93 -11.62 -6.05 -1.71
CA VAL A 93 -11.35 -7.41 -2.22
C VAL A 93 -10.52 -8.16 -1.19
N SER A 94 -10.94 -9.37 -0.81
CA SER A 94 -10.13 -10.24 0.04
C SER A 94 -9.30 -11.19 -0.81
N MET A 95 -7.97 -11.13 -0.67
CA MET A 95 -7.04 -11.98 -1.42
C MET A 95 -5.73 -12.16 -0.63
N GLY A 96 -5.16 -13.37 -0.65
CA GLY A 96 -3.87 -13.65 -0.01
C GLY A 96 -2.74 -12.81 -0.60
N LEU A 97 -1.73 -12.46 0.21
CA LEU A 97 -0.59 -11.65 -0.24
C LEU A 97 0.16 -12.32 -1.41
N SER A 98 0.34 -13.65 -1.36
CA SER A 98 0.96 -14.42 -2.43
C SER A 98 0.13 -14.37 -3.72
N ASP A 99 -1.19 -14.48 -3.61
CA ASP A 99 -2.09 -14.49 -4.76
C ASP A 99 -2.11 -13.13 -5.47
N ILE A 100 -2.26 -12.04 -4.72
CA ILE A 100 -2.21 -10.69 -5.32
C ILE A 100 -0.84 -10.40 -5.92
N SER A 101 0.23 -10.88 -5.28
CA SER A 101 1.60 -10.75 -5.82
C SER A 101 1.80 -11.56 -7.11
N ASN A 102 1.14 -12.71 -7.25
CA ASN A 102 1.12 -13.48 -8.50
C ASN A 102 0.31 -12.74 -9.58
N ARG A 103 -0.87 -12.22 -9.25
CA ARG A 103 -1.72 -11.44 -10.18
C ARG A 103 -1.02 -10.18 -10.70
N LEU A 104 -0.29 -9.47 -9.84
CA LEU A 104 0.49 -8.29 -10.25
C LEU A 104 1.60 -8.63 -11.24
N ARG A 105 2.15 -9.85 -11.20
CA ARG A 105 3.17 -10.32 -12.14
C ARG A 105 2.56 -10.83 -13.45
N ASP A 106 1.35 -11.37 -13.40
CA ASP A 106 0.65 -11.86 -14.60
C ASP A 106 0.43 -10.72 -15.62
N PRO A 107 0.98 -10.84 -16.85
CA PRO A 107 0.77 -9.86 -17.91
C PRO A 107 -0.66 -9.91 -18.49
N ASN A 108 -1.36 -11.03 -18.33
CA ASN A 108 -2.70 -11.24 -18.87
C ASN A 108 -3.81 -10.90 -17.87
N TRP A 109 -3.45 -10.43 -16.67
CA TRP A 109 -4.44 -10.09 -15.66
C TRP A 109 -5.24 -8.85 -16.06
N LYS A 110 -6.57 -9.01 -16.11
CA LYS A 110 -7.53 -7.98 -16.54
C LYS A 110 -8.05 -7.09 -15.39
N GLY A 111 -7.44 -7.12 -14.22
CA GLY A 111 -7.97 -6.46 -13.02
C GLY A 111 -9.06 -7.29 -12.33
N PHE A 112 -9.73 -6.72 -11.34
CA PHE A 112 -10.77 -7.41 -10.57
C PHE A 112 -12.14 -7.35 -11.26
N LYS A 113 -12.45 -6.25 -11.95
CA LYS A 113 -13.71 -6.04 -12.68
C LYS A 113 -13.49 -5.77 -14.18
N GLY A 114 -12.33 -6.16 -14.72
CA GLY A 114 -11.99 -5.93 -16.11
C GLY A 114 -11.38 -4.56 -16.41
N GLU A 115 -11.06 -3.76 -15.38
CA GLU A 115 -10.46 -2.43 -15.52
C GLU A 115 -9.05 -2.44 -16.15
N GLY A 116 -8.39 -3.60 -16.23
CA GLY A 116 -7.02 -3.76 -16.70
C GLY A 116 -6.00 -3.84 -15.57
N LYS A 117 -4.75 -4.11 -15.92
CA LYS A 117 -3.66 -4.28 -14.97
C LYS A 117 -3.39 -2.97 -14.20
N PRO A 118 -3.23 -3.01 -12.86
CA PRO A 118 -2.85 -1.84 -12.07
C PRO A 118 -1.50 -1.27 -12.51
N GLU A 119 -1.43 0.04 -12.73
CA GLU A 119 -0.16 0.74 -13.00
C GLU A 119 0.59 1.11 -11.72
N LEU A 120 -0.08 1.00 -10.57
CA LEU A 120 0.49 1.32 -9.26
C LEU A 120 -0.11 0.41 -8.18
N ALA A 121 0.75 -0.22 -7.39
CA ALA A 121 0.39 -0.91 -6.17
C ALA A 121 0.96 -0.15 -4.97
N LEU A 122 0.10 0.15 -4.01
CA LEU A 122 0.43 0.76 -2.73
C LEU A 122 0.32 -0.31 -1.66
N TYR A 123 1.16 -0.26 -0.65
CA TYR A 123 1.14 -1.20 0.47
C TYR A 123 0.96 -0.41 1.78
N LEU A 124 0.06 -0.88 2.64
CA LEU A 124 -0.23 -0.25 3.93
C LEU A 124 -0.48 -1.31 5.00
N GLY A 125 0.07 -1.11 6.20
CA GLY A 125 -0.17 -2.03 7.33
C GLY A 125 0.39 -3.45 7.14
N GLY A 126 1.38 -3.64 6.26
CA GLY A 126 2.06 -4.92 6.08
C GLY A 126 2.83 -5.39 7.31
N LEU A 127 3.20 -6.68 7.32
CA LEU A 127 4.28 -7.18 8.18
C LEU A 127 5.61 -6.89 7.48
N TYR A 128 6.56 -6.33 8.22
CA TYR A 128 7.93 -6.13 7.78
C TYR A 128 8.84 -6.92 8.71
N TYR A 129 9.72 -7.74 8.12
CA TYR A 129 10.70 -8.56 8.81
C TYR A 129 12.08 -8.30 8.21
#